data_AF-A0A6I1JDR1-F1
#
_entry.id   AF-A0A6I1JDR1-F1
#
_cell.length_a   1.000
_cell.length_b   1.000
_cell.length_c   1.000
_cell.angle_alpha   90.00
_cell.angle_beta   90.00
_cell.angle_gamma   90.00
#
_symmetry.space_group_name_H-M   'P 1'
#
loop_
_entity.id
_entity.type
_entity.pdbx_description
1 polymer ?
#
loop_
_entity_poly.entity_id
_entity_poly.type
_entity_poly.pdbx_seq_one_letter_code
_entity_poly.pdbx_strand_id
1 'polypeptide(L)'
;MGVKAVSRKRGLVWLTAALLVVALPLASYLGAETWLRRSLQTHVDLRAAVILERMENAIVRASQSLSEAQSKGIQGCSADDREALRLLVFESPVLKEIAVLGPDGKILCNNI
;
A
#
# COMPACT_ATOMS: atom_id res chain seq x y z
N MET A 1 -21.25 62.18 32.15
CA MET A 1 -20.12 61.34 31.68
C MET A 1 -20.65 59.98 31.22
N GLY A 2 -21.03 59.80 29.95
CA GLY A 2 -21.63 58.52 29.50
C GLY A 2 -21.37 58.17 28.03
N VAL A 3 -21.12 59.16 27.18
CA VAL A 3 -21.01 58.97 25.72
C VAL A 3 -19.68 58.32 25.30
N LYS A 4 -18.56 58.62 25.99
CA LYS A 4 -17.24 58.05 25.66
C LYS A 4 -17.13 56.54 25.98
N ALA A 5 -17.82 56.05 27.00
CA ALA A 5 -17.78 54.64 27.40
C ALA A 5 -18.57 53.71 26.46
N VAL A 6 -19.70 54.20 25.92
CA VAL A 6 -20.53 53.45 24.95
C VAL A 6 -19.82 53.32 23.59
N SER A 7 -19.15 54.39 23.14
CA SER A 7 -18.35 54.38 21.90
C SER A 7 -17.19 53.38 21.95
N ARG A 8 -16.47 53.33 23.09
CA ARG A 8 -15.35 52.39 23.28
C ARG A 8 -15.78 50.92 23.29
N LYS A 9 -16.94 50.62 23.89
CA LYS A 9 -17.54 49.27 23.87
C LYS A 9 -17.97 48.86 22.46
N ARG A 10 -18.58 49.77 21.69
CA ARG A 10 -18.95 49.51 20.29
C ARG A 10 -17.74 49.32 19.39
N GLY A 11 -16.67 50.12 19.56
CA GLY A 11 -15.42 49.97 18.83
C GLY A 11 -14.72 48.63 19.11
N LEU A 12 -14.74 48.17 20.38
CA LEU A 12 -14.22 46.85 20.75
C LEU A 12 -15.01 45.73 20.05
N VAL A 13 -16.35 45.82 20.03
CA VAL A 13 -17.21 44.84 19.35
C VAL A 13 -16.89 44.76 17.86
N TRP A 14 -16.72 45.89 17.18
CA TRP A 14 -16.35 45.90 15.75
C TRP A 14 -14.96 45.31 15.49
N LEU A 15 -13.98 45.61 16.33
CA LEU A 15 -12.65 44.99 16.23
C LEU A 15 -12.71 43.49 16.44
N THR A 16 -13.45 43.01 17.45
CA THR A 16 -13.62 41.56 17.66
C THR A 16 -14.35 40.90 16.51
N ALA A 17 -15.37 41.55 15.93
CA ALA A 17 -16.10 41.02 14.78
C ALA A 17 -15.20 40.93 13.54
N ALA A 18 -14.42 41.98 13.24
CA ALA A 18 -13.47 41.97 12.13
C ALA A 18 -12.40 40.89 12.31
N LEU A 19 -11.89 40.72 13.53
CA LEU A 19 -10.89 39.71 13.84
C LEU A 19 -11.46 38.29 13.72
N LEU A 20 -12.71 38.06 14.14
CA LEU A 20 -13.39 36.78 13.95
C LEU A 20 -13.66 36.47 12.48
N VAL A 21 -14.07 37.46 11.68
CA VAL A 21 -14.31 37.30 10.24
C VAL A 21 -13.05 36.85 9.49
N VAL A 22 -11.87 37.27 9.95
CA VAL A 22 -10.60 36.84 9.35
C VAL A 22 -10.09 35.54 9.97
N ALA A 23 -10.16 35.40 11.30
CA ALA A 23 -9.61 34.26 12.02
C ALA A 23 -10.38 32.96 11.78
N LEU A 24 -11.71 33.01 11.65
CA LEU A 24 -12.53 31.81 11.46
C LEU A 24 -12.23 31.09 10.14
N PRO A 25 -12.23 31.75 8.96
CA PRO A 25 -11.85 31.11 7.71
C PRO A 25 -10.43 30.52 7.75
N LEU A 26 -9.46 31.28 8.29
CA LEU A 26 -8.07 30.82 8.41
C LEU A 26 -7.95 29.59 9.32
N ALA A 27 -8.56 29.61 10.50
CA ALA A 27 -8.56 28.48 11.42
C ALA A 27 -9.24 27.26 10.81
N SER A 28 -10.35 27.47 10.09
CA SER A 28 -11.06 26.39 9.40
C SER A 28 -10.23 25.78 8.27
N TYR A 29 -9.54 26.61 7.48
CA TYR A 29 -8.68 26.17 6.40
C TYR A 29 -7.49 25.37 6.92
N LEU A 30 -6.76 25.89 7.91
CA LEU A 30 -5.61 25.20 8.50
C LEU A 30 -6.05 23.92 9.22
N GLY A 31 -7.20 23.94 9.90
CA GLY A 31 -7.79 22.75 10.51
C GLY A 31 -8.16 21.69 9.48
N ALA A 32 -8.81 22.09 8.38
CA ALA A 32 -9.15 21.19 7.28
C ALA A 32 -7.90 20.62 6.60
N GLU A 33 -6.90 21.44 6.34
CA GLU A 33 -5.65 21.01 5.70
C GLU A 33 -4.89 20.00 6.56
N THR A 34 -4.74 20.27 7.86
CA THR A 34 -4.08 19.34 8.80
C THR A 34 -4.85 18.04 8.96
N TRP A 35 -6.17 18.10 9.06
CA TRP A 35 -7.03 16.92 9.09
C TRP A 35 -6.91 16.10 7.81
N LEU A 36 -6.97 16.76 6.65
CA LEU A 36 -6.86 16.12 5.34
C LEU A 36 -5.49 15.43 5.19
N ARG A 37 -4.39 16.11 5.53
CA ARG A 37 -3.04 15.52 5.48
C ARG A 37 -2.93 14.27 6.35
N ARG A 38 -3.42 14.32 7.59
CA ARG A 38 -3.40 13.16 8.50
C ARG A 38 -4.26 12.01 8.00
N SER A 39 -5.47 12.33 7.51
CA SER A 39 -6.37 11.34 6.92
C SER A 39 -5.72 10.66 5.71
N LEU A 40 -5.13 11.45 4.81
CA LEU A 40 -4.48 10.93 3.61
C LEU A 40 -3.27 10.05 3.95
N GLN A 41 -2.43 10.47 4.92
CA GLN A 41 -1.32 9.66 5.42
C GLN A 41 -1.83 8.31 5.97
N THR A 42 -2.83 8.35 6.85
CA THR A 42 -3.42 7.13 7.41
C THR A 42 -3.99 6.21 6.32
N HIS A 43 -4.67 6.78 5.33
CA HIS A 43 -5.19 6.02 4.20
C HIS A 43 -4.07 5.39 3.35
N VAL A 44 -2.99 6.13 3.08
CA VAL A 44 -1.84 5.60 2.35
C VAL A 44 -1.17 4.48 3.13
N ASP A 45 -0.94 4.66 4.44
CA ASP A 45 -0.28 3.68 5.29
C ASP A 45 -1.10 2.38 5.37
N LEU A 46 -2.41 2.47 5.56
CA LEU A 46 -3.30 1.31 5.57
C LEU A 46 -3.31 0.58 4.22
N ARG A 47 -3.32 1.33 3.11
CA ARG A 47 -3.25 0.73 1.76
C ARG A 47 -1.90 0.08 1.50
N ALA A 48 -0.82 0.73 1.91
CA ALA A 48 0.53 0.20 1.79
C ALA A 48 0.68 -1.10 2.58
N ALA A 49 0.18 -1.16 3.82
CA ALA A 49 0.19 -2.36 4.64
C ALA A 49 -0.51 -3.54 3.95
N VAL A 50 -1.71 -3.32 3.40
CA VAL A 50 -2.46 -4.36 2.67
C VAL A 50 -1.71 -4.82 1.41
N ILE A 51 -1.07 -3.91 0.68
CA ILE A 51 -0.29 -4.27 -0.51
C ILE A 51 0.95 -5.08 -0.10
N LEU A 52 1.67 -4.65 0.94
CA LEU A 52 2.84 -5.36 1.46
C LEU A 52 2.46 -6.77 1.90
N GLU A 53 1.38 -6.93 2.65
CA GLU A 53 0.88 -8.24 3.09
C GLU A 53 0.52 -9.14 1.89
N ARG A 54 -0.08 -8.58 0.83
CA ARG A 54 -0.37 -9.34 -0.40
C ARG A 54 0.90 -9.77 -1.12
N MET A 55 1.92 -8.91 -1.18
CA MET A 55 3.20 -9.23 -1.80
C MET A 55 3.96 -10.30 -1.01
N GLU A 56 3.98 -10.18 0.31
CA GLU A 56 4.58 -11.18 1.20
C GLU A 56 3.90 -12.54 1.04
N ASN A 57 2.56 -12.56 1.04
CA ASN A 57 1.79 -13.78 0.77
C ASN A 57 2.07 -14.37 -0.61
N ALA A 58 2.30 -13.53 -1.64
CA ALA A 58 2.65 -14.00 -2.97
C ALA A 58 4.06 -14.64 -2.98
N ILE A 59 5.03 -14.03 -2.31
CA ILE A 59 6.39 -14.58 -2.16
C ILE A 59 6.37 -15.91 -1.41
N VAL A 60 5.62 -16.01 -0.31
CA VAL A 60 5.48 -17.24 0.47
C VAL A 60 4.86 -18.37 -0.36
N ARG A 61 3.82 -18.08 -1.16
CA ARG A 61 3.22 -19.10 -2.04
C ARG A 61 4.18 -19.52 -3.14
N ALA A 62 4.90 -18.58 -3.75
CA ALA A 62 5.89 -18.88 -4.76
C ALA A 62 6.99 -19.79 -4.17
N SER A 63 7.53 -19.46 -2.99
CA SER A 63 8.56 -20.28 -2.35
C SER A 63 8.05 -21.67 -1.95
N GLN A 64 6.79 -21.79 -1.52
CA GLN A 64 6.14 -23.08 -1.27
C GLN A 64 6.04 -23.92 -2.54
N SER A 65 5.60 -23.35 -3.67
CA SER A 65 5.55 -24.08 -4.96
C SER A 65 6.95 -24.54 -5.41
N LEU A 66 7.99 -23.72 -5.22
CA LEU A 66 9.38 -24.11 -5.50
C LEU A 66 9.86 -25.24 -4.57
N SER A 67 9.53 -25.16 -3.28
CA SER A 67 9.84 -26.21 -2.32
C SER A 67 9.12 -27.51 -2.65
N GLU A 68 7.88 -27.43 -3.12
CA GLU A 68 7.11 -28.59 -3.59
C GLU A 68 7.76 -29.22 -4.83
N ALA A 69 8.17 -28.41 -5.81
CA ALA A 69 8.93 -28.89 -6.98
C ALA A 69 10.19 -29.65 -6.56
N GLN A 70 10.95 -29.10 -5.59
CA GLN A 70 12.13 -29.75 -5.05
C GLN A 70 11.79 -31.06 -4.32
N SER A 71 10.72 -31.07 -3.52
CA SER A 71 10.29 -32.25 -2.76
C SER A 71 9.82 -33.41 -3.66
N LYS A 72 9.27 -33.09 -4.83
CA LYS A 72 8.90 -34.04 -5.88
C LYS A 72 10.11 -34.57 -6.67
N GLY A 73 11.32 -34.08 -6.37
CA GLY A 73 12.54 -34.52 -7.03
C GLY A 73 12.66 -34.04 -8.48
N ILE A 74 11.97 -32.96 -8.85
CA ILE A 74 12.02 -32.40 -10.20
C ILE A 74 13.40 -31.76 -10.43
N GLN A 75 14.33 -32.56 -10.93
CA GLN A 75 15.71 -32.17 -11.21
C GLN A 75 16.09 -32.40 -12.68
N GLY A 76 15.23 -33.12 -13.41
CA GLY A 76 15.42 -33.47 -14.81
C GLY A 76 14.39 -32.81 -15.72
N CYS A 77 14.38 -33.29 -16.96
CA CYS A 77 13.48 -32.84 -18.02
C CYS A 77 12.75 -34.01 -18.67
N SER A 78 12.42 -35.03 -17.88
CA SER A 78 11.55 -36.11 -18.33
C SER A 78 10.15 -35.56 -18.63
N ALA A 79 9.33 -36.32 -19.37
CA ALA A 79 7.95 -35.92 -19.65
C ALA A 79 7.14 -35.76 -18.34
N ASP A 80 7.37 -36.64 -17.37
CA ASP A 80 6.71 -36.61 -16.06
C ASP A 80 7.12 -35.38 -15.24
N ASP A 81 8.42 -35.00 -15.27
CA ASP A 81 8.92 -33.79 -14.62
C ASP A 81 8.27 -32.52 -15.20
N ARG A 82 8.17 -32.44 -16.53
CA ARG A 82 7.57 -31.27 -17.21
C ARG A 82 6.08 -31.16 -16.92
N GLU A 83 5.37 -32.28 -16.86
CA GLU A 83 3.96 -32.27 -16.48
C GLU A 83 3.77 -31.90 -15.01
N ALA A 84 4.63 -32.38 -14.11
CA ALA A 84 4.60 -31.99 -12.70
C ALA A 84 4.86 -30.48 -12.53
N LEU A 85 5.81 -29.90 -13.28
CA LEU A 85 6.03 -28.45 -13.31
C LEU A 85 4.82 -27.69 -13.86
N ARG A 86 4.18 -28.20 -14.90
CA ARG A 86 2.97 -27.62 -15.48
C ARG A 86 1.81 -27.58 -14.48
N LEU A 87 1.60 -28.66 -13.73
CA LEU A 87 0.61 -28.71 -12.66
C LEU A 87 0.92 -27.71 -11.54
N LEU A 88 2.18 -27.64 -11.10
CA LEU A 88 2.60 -26.68 -10.06
C LEU A 88 2.39 -25.23 -10.48
N VAL A 89 2.69 -24.89 -11.73
CA VAL A 89 2.43 -23.55 -12.28
C VAL A 89 0.93 -23.29 -12.42
N PHE A 90 0.16 -24.28 -12.88
CA PHE A 90 -1.28 -24.15 -13.05
C PHE A 90 -2.04 -23.96 -11.73
N GLU A 91 -1.62 -24.66 -10.68
CA GLU A 91 -2.20 -24.55 -9.34
C GLU A 91 -1.76 -23.28 -8.59
N SER A 92 -0.68 -22.64 -9.04
CA SER A 92 -0.15 -21.42 -8.43
C SER A 92 -0.81 -20.16 -9.00
N PRO A 93 -1.52 -19.37 -8.19
CA PRO A 93 -2.11 -18.12 -8.66
C PRO A 93 -1.09 -16.99 -8.88
N VAL A 94 0.19 -17.23 -8.53
CA VAL A 94 1.26 -16.21 -8.52
C VAL A 94 2.42 -16.53 -9.45
N LEU A 95 2.54 -17.78 -9.92
CA LEU A 95 3.61 -18.18 -10.81
C LEU A 95 3.10 -18.26 -12.25
N LYS A 96 3.88 -17.69 -13.17
CA LYS A 96 3.64 -17.81 -14.62
C LYS A 96 4.37 -19.01 -15.22
N GLU A 97 5.58 -19.29 -14.70
CA GLU A 97 6.50 -20.27 -15.25
C GLU A 97 7.44 -20.76 -14.14
N ILE A 98 7.83 -22.03 -14.19
CA ILE A 98 8.92 -22.60 -13.37
C ILE A 98 9.91 -23.26 -14.34
N ALA A 99 11.20 -22.97 -14.15
CA ALA A 99 12.28 -23.53 -14.93
C ALA A 99 13.32 -24.22 -14.02
N VAL A 100 13.84 -25.35 -14.47
CA VAL A 100 14.97 -26.05 -13.85
C VAL A 100 16.25 -25.54 -14.50
N LEU A 101 17.19 -25.10 -13.68
CA LEU A 101 18.50 -24.63 -14.13
C LEU A 101 19.54 -25.73 -13.98
N GLY A 102 20.41 -25.85 -14.98
CA GLY A 102 21.56 -26.72 -14.96
C GLY A 102 22.72 -26.14 -14.16
N PRO A 103 23.78 -26.93 -13.91
CA PRO A 103 24.96 -26.48 -13.19
C PRO A 103 25.73 -25.36 -13.92
N ASP A 104 25.48 -25.18 -15.22
CA ASP A 104 26.00 -24.09 -16.05
C ASP A 104 25.14 -22.82 -16.02
N GLY A 105 24.05 -22.82 -15.21
CA GLY A 105 23.11 -21.72 -15.10
C GLY A 105 22.14 -21.58 -16.27
N LYS A 106 22.18 -22.50 -17.25
CA LYS A 106 21.24 -22.50 -18.37
C LYS A 106 19.95 -23.21 -17.99
N ILE A 107 18.86 -22.84 -18.67
CA ILE A 107 17.58 -23.53 -18.52
C ILE A 107 17.71 -24.93 -19.13
N LEU A 108 17.50 -25.96 -18.32
CA LEU A 108 17.40 -27.35 -18.79
C LEU A 108 16.01 -27.61 -19.36
N CYS A 109 14.98 -27.18 -18.63
CA CYS A 109 13.58 -27.24 -19.05
C CYS A 109 12.73 -26.29 -18.23
N ASN A 110 11.53 -26.04 -18.74
CA ASN A 110 10.46 -25.33 -18.09
C ASN A 110 9.14 -26.09 -18.23
N ASN A 111 8.07 -25.51 -17.69
CA ASN A 111 6.71 -26.03 -17.78
C ASN A 111 6.00 -25.79 -19.13
N ILE A 112 6.71 -25.31 -20.16
CA ILE A 112 6.18 -25.01 -21.50
C ILE A 112 6.70 -26.05 -22.49
#